data_AF-A0A849TVI3-F1
#
_entry.id   AF-A0A849TVI3-F1
#
_cell.length_a   1.000
_cell.length_b   1.000
_cell.length_c   1.000
_cell.angle_alpha   90.00
_cell.angle_beta   90.00
_cell.angle_gamma   90.00
#
_symmetry.space_group_name_H-M   'P 1'
#
loop_
_entity.id
_entity.type
_entity.pdbx_description
1 polymer ?
#
loop_
_entity_poly.entity_id
_entity_poly.type
_entity_poly.pdbx_seq_one_letter_code
_entity_poly.pdbx_strand_id
1 'polypeptide(L)' 'MQTLLPVAEKLAQNLVARRETIAVAESSAGGLIAAALLAVPGASAYFLGGAVVYT' A
#
# COMPACT_ATOMS: atom_id res chain seq x y z
N MET A 1 11.44 -5.42 -3.74
CA MET A 1 10.34 -4.89 -4.60
C MET A 1 9.79 -5.90 -5.59
N GLN A 2 10.62 -6.64 -6.35
CA GLN A 2 10.11 -7.64 -7.32
C GLN A 2 9.12 -8.66 -6.72
N THR A 3 9.30 -9.06 -5.46
CA THR A 3 8.37 -9.98 -4.77
C THR A 3 7.14 -9.30 -4.18
N LEU A 4 7.18 -7.98 -3.95
CA LEU A 4 6.09 -7.23 -3.30
C LEU A 4 5.12 -6.62 -4.33
N LEU A 5 5.59 -6.25 -5.53
CA LEU A 5 4.73 -5.67 -6.57
C LEU A 5 3.54 -6.57 -6.95
N PRO A 6 3.71 -7.89 -7.20
CA PRO A 6 2.57 -8.74 -7.56
C PRO A 6 1.52 -8.84 -6.44
N VAL A 7 1.97 -8.77 -5.18
CA VAL A 7 1.08 -8.78 -4.01
C VAL A 7 0.33 -7.45 -3.89
N ALA A 8 1.03 -6.33 -4.09
CA ALA A 8 0.44 -4.99 -4.07
C ALA A 8 -0.59 -4.81 -5.20
N GLU A 9 -0.31 -5.30 -6.40
CA GLU A 9 -1.24 -5.27 -7.55
C GLU A 9 -2.53 -6.05 -7.24
N LYS A 10 -2.41 -7.25 -6.66
CA LYS A 10 -3.57 -8.04 -6.26
C LYS A 10 -4.39 -7.34 -5.17
N LEU A 11 -3.74 -6.69 -4.20
CA LEU A 11 -4.43 -5.91 -3.18
C LEU A 11 -5.18 -4.72 -3.80
N ALA A 12 -4.50 -3.96 -4.68
CA ALA A 12 -5.08 -2.82 -5.40
C ALA A 12 -6.35 -3.21 -6.15
N GLN A 13 -6.31 -4.31 -6.92
CA GLN A 13 -7.46 -4.83 -7.66
C GLN A 13 -8.65 -5.10 -6.74
N ASN A 14 -8.42 -5.76 -5.60
CA ASN A 14 -9.48 -6.09 -4.65
C ASN A 14 -10.08 -4.84 -3.98
N LEU A 15 -9.26 -3.90 -3.54
CA LEU A 15 -9.72 -2.68 -2.88
C LEU A 15 -10.50 -1.80 -3.84
N VAL A 16 -10.01 -1.61 -5.07
CA VAL A 16 -10.70 -0.82 -6.11
C VAL A 16 -12.04 -1.46 -6.48
N ALA A 17 -12.09 -2.78 -6.68
CA ALA A 17 -13.34 -3.49 -6.99
C ALA A 17 -14.39 -3.33 -5.88
N ARG A 18 -13.95 -3.21 -4.63
CA ARG A 18 -14.81 -3.03 -3.45
C ARG A 18 -15.08 -1.56 -3.10
N ARG A 19 -14.43 -0.61 -3.78
CA ARG A 19 -14.43 0.83 -3.45
C ARG A 19 -13.98 1.10 -2.01
N GLU A 20 -12.98 0.35 -1.56
CA GLU A 20 -12.40 0.46 -0.22
C GLU A 20 -11.06 1.18 -0.27
N THR A 21 -10.74 1.87 0.82
CA THR A 21 -9.43 2.50 1.02
C THR A 21 -8.71 1.89 2.21
N ILE A 22 -7.38 1.88 2.16
CA ILE A 22 -6.51 1.41 3.24
C ILE A 22 -5.55 2.50 3.69
N ALA A 23 -5.26 2.56 4.99
CA ALA A 23 -4.15 3.32 5.55
C ALA A 23 -3.15 2.36 6.21
N VAL A 24 -1.86 2.71 6.18
CA VAL A 24 -0.78 1.85 6.70
C VAL A 24 0.02 2.58 7.76
N ALA A 25 0.13 2.00 8.96
CA ALA A 25 1.08 2.42 9.98
C ALA A 25 2.22 1.41 10.06
N GLU A 26 3.46 1.87 9.90
CA GLU A 26 4.67 1.05 9.88
C GLU A 26 5.61 1.44 11.02
N SER A 27 6.40 0.48 11.50
CA SER A 27 7.56 0.74 12.36
C SER A 27 8.82 0.21 11.67
N SER A 28 9.34 -0.95 12.07
CA SER A 28 10.56 -1.56 11.51
C SER A 28 10.54 -1.87 10.01
N ALA A 29 9.37 -1.89 9.37
CA ALA A 29 9.24 -2.00 7.92
C ALA A 29 9.71 -0.73 7.18
N GLY A 30 9.82 0.41 7.88
CA GLY A 30 10.48 1.61 7.38
C GLY A 30 9.80 2.29 6.17
N GLY A 31 8.52 2.02 5.93
CA GLY A 31 7.80 2.56 4.77
C GLY A 31 7.78 1.61 3.57
N LEU A 32 8.35 0.40 3.67
CA LEU A 32 8.44 -0.53 2.54
C LEU A 32 7.05 -1.01 2.08
N ILE A 33 6.08 -1.12 2.99
CA ILE A 33 4.71 -1.52 2.64
C ILE A 33 4.02 -0.37 1.90
N ALA A 34 4.07 0.85 2.43
CA ALA A 34 3.52 2.03 1.77
C ALA A 34 4.17 2.25 0.39
N ALA A 35 5.49 2.11 0.29
CA ALA A 35 6.22 2.23 -0.98
C ALA A 35 5.77 1.19 -2.00
N ALA A 36 5.56 -0.06 -1.58
CA ALA A 36 5.06 -1.12 -2.45
C ALA A 36 3.65 -0.81 -2.99
N LEU A 37 2.76 -0.31 -2.13
CA LEU A 37 1.39 0.03 -2.51
C LEU A 37 1.30 1.28 -3.38
N LEU A 38 2.14 2.30 -3.12
CA LEU A 38 2.19 3.53 -3.92
C LEU A 38 2.87 3.34 -5.28
N ALA A 39 3.70 2.30 -5.44
CA ALA A 39 4.34 1.98 -6.72
C ALA A 39 3.38 1.41 -7.77
N VAL A 40 2.17 0.96 -7.37
CA VAL A 40 1.15 0.47 -8.30
C VAL A 40 0.44 1.65 -8.97
N PRO A 41 0.35 1.70 -10.30
CA PRO A 41 -0.39 2.75 -11.01
C PRO A 41 -1.84 2.87 -10.52
N GLY A 42 -2.28 4.09 -10.22
CA GLY A 42 -3.63 4.35 -9.70
C GLY A 42 -3.78 4.18 -8.19
N ALA A 43 -2.68 4.12 -7.43
CA ALA A 43 -2.69 3.98 -5.97
C ALA A 43 -3.60 4.96 -5.22
N SER A 44 -3.81 6.18 -5.74
CA SER A 44 -4.70 7.18 -5.15
C SER A 44 -6.18 6.75 -5.07
N ALA A 45 -6.59 5.72 -5.82
CA ALA A 45 -7.94 5.19 -5.76
C ALA A 45 -8.21 4.34 -4.50
N TYR A 46 -7.17 3.84 -3.82
CA TYR A 46 -7.31 2.92 -2.69
C TYR A 46 -6.36 3.18 -1.51
N PHE A 47 -5.29 3.97 -1.67
CA PHE A 47 -4.36 4.27 -0.58
C PHE A 47 -4.69 5.62 0.04
N LEU A 48 -5.24 5.59 1.26
CA LEU A 48 -5.69 6.79 1.98
C LEU A 48 -4.53 7.57 2.60
N GLY A 49 -3.51 6.86 3.10
CA GLY A 49 -2.37 7.49 3.76
C GLY A 49 -1.50 6.49 4.51
N GLY A 50 -0.37 6.97 5.03
CA GLY A 50 0.49 6.15 5.87
C GLY A 50 1.33 6.95 6.85
N ALA A 51 1.79 6.25 7.88
CA ALA A 51 2.68 6.79 8.90
C ALA A 51 3.80 5.79 9.18
N VAL A 52 5.02 6.28 9.37
CA VAL A 52 6.16 5.48 9.81
C VAL A 52 6.58 5.99 11.19
N VAL A 53 6.45 5.14 12.21
CA VAL A 53 6.66 5.51 13.62
C VAL A 53 7.58 4.49 14.29
N TYR A 54 8.69 4.97 14.82
CA TYR A 54 9.70 4.15 15.51
C TYR A 54 9.66 4.31 17.04
N THR A 55 8.84 5.22 17.57
CA THR A 55 8.81 5.63 18.98
C THR A 55 7.40 5.99 19.42
#